data_AF-A0A964R0J0-F1
#
_entry.id   AF-A0A964R0J0-F1
#
_cell.length_a   1.000
_cell.length_b   1.000
_cell.length_c   1.000
_cell.angle_alpha   90.00
_cell.angle_beta   90.00
_cell.angle_gamma   90.00
#
_symmetry.space_group_name_H-M   'P 1'
#
loop_
_entity.id
_entity.type
_entity.pdbx_description
1 polymer ?
#
loop_
_entity_poly.entity_id
_entity_poly.type
_entity_poly.pdbx_seq_one_letter_code
_entity_poly.pdbx_strand_id
1 'polypeptide(L)'
;MHEAFRSAIEACTKAGGIRNVFAEDCHFDSPDLDMAMRFKTNPARGGYIENIYLRRCNVKTAKFGIHMTMRYSSNGAADGEAPPRVHNIDIRDSKFANLTKAPIFIEGWSDDAQITDVAIADCELECTKKKAENTITNAARIKLLNVKVNGKVLE
;
A
#
# COMPACT_ATOMS: atom_id res chain seq x y z
N MET A 1 4.64 -13.79 23.29
CA MET A 1 5.78 -13.11 22.62
C MET A 1 5.15 -12.25 21.54
N HIS A 2 4.79 -11.01 21.89
CA HIS A 2 4.06 -10.07 21.03
C HIS A 2 5.08 -9.06 20.50
N GLU A 3 5.67 -9.36 19.34
CA GLU A 3 6.39 -8.35 18.58
C GLU A 3 5.45 -7.79 17.54
N ALA A 4 5.05 -6.53 17.74
CA ALA A 4 4.30 -5.76 16.78
C ALA A 4 5.16 -5.58 15.51
N PHE A 5 4.96 -6.43 14.51
CA PHE A 5 5.56 -6.22 13.20
C PHE A 5 5.04 -4.90 12.62
N ARG A 6 5.93 -3.93 12.40
CA ARG A 6 5.64 -2.75 11.60
C ARG A 6 5.98 -3.10 10.15
N SER A 7 4.99 -3.43 9.33
CA SER A 7 5.17 -3.67 7.89
C SER A 7 5.32 -2.34 7.14
N ALA A 8 6.56 -1.90 6.96
CA ALA A 8 6.89 -0.86 6.02
C ALA A 8 7.86 -1.40 4.97
N ILE A 9 7.41 -1.44 3.71
CA ILE A 9 8.27 -1.72 2.56
C ILE A 9 8.73 -0.35 2.01
N GLU A 10 9.99 -0.02 2.26
CA GLU A 10 10.58 1.27 1.91
C GLU A 10 11.77 1.08 0.97
N ALA A 11 11.65 1.49 -0.29
CA ALA A 11 12.79 1.47 -1.21
C ALA A 11 13.85 2.54 -0.81
N CYS A 12 15.11 2.13 -0.71
CA CYS A 12 16.25 2.98 -0.34
C CYS A 12 17.25 3.12 -1.51
N THR A 13 17.52 4.39 -1.86
CA THR A 13 18.57 5.03 -2.69
C THR A 13 18.93 4.45 -4.08
N LYS A 14 18.78 5.31 -5.11
CA LYS A 14 19.46 5.51 -6.44
C LYS A 14 19.91 4.31 -7.31
N ALA A 15 20.02 3.11 -6.77
CA ALA A 15 20.28 1.85 -7.47
C ALA A 15 19.59 0.64 -6.81
N GLY A 16 19.18 0.75 -5.54
CA GLY A 16 18.50 -0.30 -4.80
C GLY A 16 16.99 -0.28 -5.01
N GLY A 17 16.38 -1.47 -5.08
CA GLY A 17 14.94 -1.65 -5.15
C GLY A 17 14.52 -2.83 -4.28
N ILE A 18 13.22 -2.90 -3.99
CA ILE A 18 12.62 -4.02 -3.28
C ILE A 18 11.90 -4.86 -4.31
N ARG A 19 12.24 -6.15 -4.36
CA ARG A 19 11.53 -7.10 -5.21
C ARG A 19 11.42 -8.48 -4.60
N ASN A 20 10.43 -9.23 -5.08
CA ASN A 20 10.19 -10.63 -4.72
C ASN A 20 9.98 -10.81 -3.21
N VAL A 21 9.12 -9.96 -2.63
CA VAL A 21 8.77 -10.03 -1.21
C VAL A 21 7.49 -10.83 -1.06
N PHE A 22 7.53 -11.81 -0.17
CA PHE A 22 6.38 -12.61 0.22
C PHE A 22 6.16 -12.47 1.71
N ALA A 23 4.95 -12.07 2.11
CA ALA A 23 4.52 -12.13 3.50
C ALA A 23 3.20 -12.88 3.57
N GLU A 24 3.15 -13.86 4.46
CA GLU A 24 2.01 -14.74 4.62
C GLU A 24 1.74 -14.97 6.11
N ASP A 25 0.47 -15.15 6.48
CA ASP A 25 0.03 -15.53 7.83
C ASP A 25 0.52 -14.56 8.91
N CYS A 26 0.56 -13.27 8.57
CA CYS A 26 1.04 -12.21 9.44
C CYS A 26 -0.08 -11.63 10.32
N HIS A 27 0.25 -11.29 11.56
CA HIS A 27 -0.64 -10.58 12.47
C HIS A 27 -0.05 -9.22 12.86
N PHE A 28 -0.82 -8.16 12.70
CA PHE A 28 -0.42 -6.78 12.99
C PHE A 28 -1.31 -6.21 14.09
N ASP A 29 -0.79 -6.10 15.31
CA ASP A 29 -1.55 -5.78 16.52
C ASP A 29 -1.11 -4.52 17.26
N SER A 30 -0.18 -3.76 16.67
CA SER A 30 0.29 -2.50 17.24
C SER A 30 -0.88 -1.51 17.40
N PRO A 31 -1.08 -0.92 18.59
CA PRO A 31 -2.20 0.01 18.81
C PRO A 31 -2.08 1.30 17.98
N ASP A 32 -0.85 1.70 17.65
CA ASP A 32 -0.53 2.97 16.99
C ASP A 32 0.10 2.77 15.61
N LEU A 33 -0.34 1.76 14.86
CA LEU A 33 0.15 1.53 13.50
C LEU A 33 -0.36 2.63 12.56
N ASP A 34 0.55 3.37 11.93
CA ASP A 34 0.16 4.41 10.97
C ASP A 34 -0.38 3.79 9.68
N MET A 35 0.41 2.97 9.00
CA MET A 35 0.00 2.29 7.77
C MET A 35 0.24 0.79 7.93
N ALA A 36 -0.79 -0.01 7.65
CA ALA A 36 -0.69 -1.44 7.78
C ALA A 36 0.13 -2.07 6.66
N MET A 37 -0.08 -1.69 5.41
CA MET A 37 0.74 -2.14 4.28
C MET A 37 1.26 -0.91 3.56
N ARG A 38 2.50 -0.54 3.86
CA ARG A 38 3.09 0.71 3.36
C ARG A 38 4.11 0.44 2.26
N PHE A 39 3.93 1.14 1.15
CA PHE A 39 4.85 1.20 0.02
C PHE A 39 5.14 2.67 -0.26
N LYS A 40 6.40 3.09 -0.20
CA LYS A 40 6.74 4.50 -0.39
C LYS A 40 8.03 4.69 -1.17
N THR A 41 8.02 5.67 -2.07
CA THR A 41 9.20 6.15 -2.81
C THR A 41 8.96 7.58 -3.30
N ASN A 42 9.92 8.16 -4.01
CA ASN A 42 9.79 9.44 -4.72
C ASN A 42 10.76 9.51 -5.93
N PRO A 43 10.57 10.44 -6.87
CA PRO A 43 11.46 10.62 -8.02
C PRO A 43 12.94 10.74 -7.65
N ALA A 44 13.27 11.48 -6.60
CA ALA A 44 14.65 11.67 -6.15
C ALA A 44 15.33 10.37 -5.63
N ARG A 45 14.55 9.38 -5.19
CA ARG A 45 15.04 8.07 -4.75
C ARG A 45 15.26 7.11 -5.91
N GLY A 46 14.43 7.18 -6.95
CA GLY A 46 14.43 6.22 -8.05
C GLY A 46 14.20 4.78 -7.56
N GLY A 47 14.72 3.80 -8.32
CA GLY A 47 14.64 2.38 -7.97
C GLY A 47 13.29 1.74 -8.29
N TYR A 48 13.00 0.62 -7.64
CA TYR A 48 11.78 -0.15 -7.88
C TYR A 48 11.18 -0.75 -6.61
N ILE A 49 9.87 -0.94 -6.64
CA ILE A 49 9.09 -1.76 -5.72
C ILE A 49 8.25 -2.69 -6.60
N GLU A 50 8.68 -3.93 -6.76
CA GLU A 50 8.03 -4.85 -7.70
C GLU A 50 7.88 -6.28 -7.17
N ASN A 51 6.91 -7.04 -7.67
CA ASN A 51 6.71 -8.44 -7.31
C ASN A 51 6.56 -8.62 -5.79
N ILE A 52 5.55 -7.96 -5.22
CA ILE A 52 5.24 -8.04 -3.79
C ILE A 52 3.94 -8.81 -3.62
N TYR A 53 3.96 -9.83 -2.76
CA TYR A 53 2.84 -10.73 -2.55
C TYR A 53 2.53 -10.82 -1.06
N LEU A 54 1.40 -10.27 -0.64
CA LEU A 54 0.95 -10.27 0.75
C LEU A 54 -0.35 -11.07 0.84
N ARG A 55 -0.39 -12.13 1.65
CA ARG A 55 -1.58 -12.99 1.77
C ARG A 55 -1.88 -13.39 3.21
N ARG A 56 -3.15 -13.54 3.55
CA ARG A 56 -3.60 -13.97 4.90
C ARG A 56 -3.05 -13.10 6.03
N CYS A 57 -3.02 -11.79 5.81
CA CYS A 57 -2.59 -10.81 6.80
C CYS A 57 -3.79 -10.31 7.62
N ASN A 58 -3.66 -10.31 8.94
CA ASN A 58 -4.69 -9.84 9.87
C ASN A 58 -4.21 -8.60 10.61
N VAL A 59 -4.84 -7.46 10.35
CA VAL A 59 -4.50 -6.16 10.94
C VAL A 59 -5.58 -5.77 11.94
N LYS A 60 -5.20 -5.61 13.21
CA LYS A 60 -6.12 -5.23 14.28
C LYS A 60 -6.52 -3.76 14.20
N THR A 61 -5.55 -2.86 14.18
CA THR A 61 -5.77 -1.42 14.11
C THR A 61 -4.69 -0.76 13.26
N ALA A 62 -5.07 0.19 12.40
CA ALA A 62 -4.13 1.12 11.77
C ALA A 62 -4.81 2.45 11.41
N LYS A 63 -4.05 3.48 11.03
CA LYS A 63 -4.65 4.68 10.42
C LYS A 63 -5.04 4.41 8.97
N PHE A 64 -4.12 3.85 8.18
CA PHE A 64 -4.32 3.48 6.80
C PHE A 64 -4.18 1.98 6.60
N GLY A 65 -5.02 1.39 5.74
CA GLY A 65 -4.94 -0.02 5.37
C GLY A 65 -3.78 -0.26 4.40
N ILE A 66 -4.08 -0.15 3.10
CA ILE A 66 -3.10 -0.28 2.01
C ILE A 66 -2.71 1.12 1.55
N HIS A 67 -1.44 1.45 1.66
CA HIS A 67 -0.92 2.79 1.40
C HIS A 67 0.31 2.75 0.49
N MET A 68 0.15 3.17 -0.75
CA MET A 68 1.18 3.25 -1.79
C MET A 68 1.34 4.71 -2.25
N THR A 69 2.55 5.27 -2.16
CA THR A 69 2.81 6.64 -2.65
C THR A 69 4.19 6.79 -3.30
N MET A 70 4.21 7.50 -4.43
CA MET A 70 5.42 7.99 -5.10
C MET A 70 5.72 9.47 -4.76
N ARG A 71 5.00 10.08 -3.81
CA ARG A 71 5.16 11.50 -3.42
C ARG A 71 5.75 11.66 -2.02
N TYR A 72 6.44 10.64 -1.50
CA TYR A 72 6.98 10.69 -0.15
C TYR A 72 8.04 11.79 -0.01
N SER A 73 7.89 12.66 1.00
CA SER A 73 8.85 13.74 1.33
C SER A 73 9.29 14.60 0.14
N SER A 74 8.41 14.87 -0.82
CA SER A 74 8.74 15.59 -2.06
C SER A 74 8.93 17.11 -1.89
N ASN A 75 9.25 17.61 -0.69
CA ASN A 75 9.50 19.04 -0.39
C ASN A 75 10.66 19.59 -1.24
N GLY A 76 10.39 19.93 -2.49
CA GLY A 76 11.40 20.32 -3.47
C GLY A 76 12.19 19.15 -4.07
N ALA A 77 11.64 17.93 -4.06
CA ALA A 77 12.24 16.85 -4.84
C ALA A 77 12.16 17.23 -6.32
N ALA A 78 13.30 17.53 -6.92
CA ALA A 78 13.42 17.69 -8.36
C ALA A 78 12.94 16.40 -9.04
N ASP A 79 12.45 16.52 -10.27
CA ASP A 79 12.31 15.37 -11.16
C ASP A 79 13.65 14.62 -11.13
N GLY A 80 13.65 13.44 -10.50
CA GLY A 80 14.83 12.60 -10.52
C GLY A 80 15.09 12.16 -11.96
N GLU A 81 16.35 11.91 -12.30
CA GLU A 81 16.73 11.47 -13.66
C GLU A 81 15.96 10.23 -14.14
N ALA A 82 15.46 9.41 -13.21
CA ALA A 82 14.56 8.29 -13.49
C ALA A 82 13.47 8.17 -12.41
N PRO A 83 12.17 8.31 -12.75
CA PRO A 83 11.10 8.08 -11.79
C PRO A 83 11.09 6.62 -11.32
N PRO A 84 10.72 6.34 -10.05
CA PRO A 84 10.73 4.99 -9.52
C PRO A 84 9.61 4.17 -10.17
N ARG A 85 9.84 2.86 -10.27
CA ARG A 85 8.85 1.90 -10.78
C ARG A 85 8.16 1.19 -9.62
N VAL A 86 6.84 1.28 -9.54
CA VAL A 86 6.05 0.54 -8.54
C VAL A 86 5.01 -0.30 -9.28
N HIS A 87 5.20 -1.61 -9.33
CA HIS A 87 4.26 -2.49 -10.04
C HIS A 87 4.25 -3.95 -9.60
N ASN A 88 3.25 -4.70 -10.03
CA ASN A 88 3.07 -6.12 -9.70
C ASN A 88 3.03 -6.37 -8.19
N ILE A 89 2.01 -5.79 -7.56
CA ILE A 89 1.73 -5.96 -6.13
C ILE A 89 0.40 -6.72 -5.99
N ASP A 90 0.41 -7.86 -5.33
CA ASP A 90 -0.76 -8.69 -5.07
C ASP A 90 -1.02 -8.79 -3.57
N ILE A 91 -2.19 -8.35 -3.13
CA ILE A 91 -2.63 -8.37 -1.73
C ILE A 91 -3.93 -9.16 -1.67
N ARG A 92 -3.91 -10.30 -0.96
CA ARG A 92 -5.04 -11.25 -0.97
C ARG A 92 -5.43 -11.77 0.40
N ASP A 93 -6.67 -12.22 0.53
CA ASP A 93 -7.18 -12.96 1.69
C ASP A 93 -6.89 -12.28 3.04
N SER A 94 -6.90 -10.94 3.07
CA SER A 94 -6.40 -10.15 4.20
C SER A 94 -7.50 -9.30 4.85
N LYS A 95 -7.44 -9.15 6.16
CA LYS A 95 -8.46 -8.45 6.96
C LYS A 95 -7.86 -7.28 7.74
N PHE A 96 -8.55 -6.16 7.72
CA PHE A 96 -8.20 -4.94 8.45
C PHE A 96 -9.40 -4.57 9.32
N ALA A 97 -9.30 -4.83 10.63
CA ALA A 97 -10.45 -4.75 11.53
C ALA A 97 -10.81 -3.34 11.97
N ASN A 98 -9.86 -2.40 11.95
CA ASN A 98 -10.11 -1.03 12.42
C ASN A 98 -9.15 -0.01 11.80
N LEU A 99 -9.62 0.69 10.76
CA LEU A 99 -8.89 1.75 10.06
C LEU A 99 -9.45 3.13 10.41
N THR A 100 -8.59 4.02 10.92
CA THR A 100 -9.06 5.32 11.44
C THR A 100 -9.03 6.47 10.42
N LYS A 101 -8.38 6.29 9.27
CA LYS A 101 -8.27 7.31 8.21
C LYS A 101 -8.80 6.84 6.86
N ALA A 102 -8.12 5.92 6.19
CA ALA A 102 -8.51 5.47 4.84
C ALA A 102 -8.14 3.99 4.56
N PRO A 103 -9.00 3.25 3.85
CA PRO A 103 -8.78 1.85 3.51
C PRO A 103 -7.71 1.65 2.46
N ILE A 104 -7.83 2.32 1.31
CA ILE A 104 -6.90 2.21 0.18
C ILE A 104 -6.46 3.61 -0.26
N PHE A 105 -5.15 3.81 -0.30
CA PHE A 105 -4.52 5.02 -0.81
C PHE A 105 -3.41 4.62 -1.79
N ILE A 106 -3.57 4.95 -3.06
CA ILE A 106 -2.61 4.68 -4.15
C ILE A 106 -2.39 6.00 -4.89
N GLU A 107 -1.16 6.49 -4.85
CA GLU A 107 -0.78 7.77 -5.44
C GLU A 107 0.53 7.63 -6.21
N GLY A 108 0.42 7.59 -7.54
CA GLY A 108 1.56 7.70 -8.44
C GLY A 108 2.06 9.14 -8.59
N TRP A 109 3.15 9.29 -9.35
CA TRP A 109 3.78 10.60 -9.53
C TRP A 109 3.06 11.43 -10.61
N SER A 110 2.97 10.94 -11.83
CA SER A 110 2.38 11.63 -12.98
C SER A 110 1.79 10.61 -13.97
N ASP A 111 1.18 11.09 -15.06
CA ASP A 111 0.67 10.21 -16.12
C ASP A 111 1.75 9.31 -16.74
N ASP A 112 3.00 9.78 -16.79
CA ASP A 112 4.16 9.02 -17.29
C ASP A 112 4.84 8.15 -16.21
N ALA A 113 4.46 8.31 -14.95
CA ALA A 113 5.07 7.65 -13.80
C ALA A 113 4.00 7.17 -12.82
N GLN A 114 3.26 6.14 -13.26
CA GLN A 114 2.13 5.58 -12.54
C GLN A 114 2.51 4.39 -11.64
N ILE A 115 1.74 4.17 -10.58
CA ILE A 115 1.72 2.87 -9.89
C ILE A 115 0.85 1.91 -10.71
N THR A 116 1.36 0.73 -11.05
CA THR A 116 0.65 -0.15 -11.99
C THR A 116 0.56 -1.60 -11.55
N ASP A 117 -0.35 -2.38 -12.14
CA ASP A 117 -0.46 -3.83 -11.90
C ASP A 117 -0.60 -4.19 -10.41
N VAL A 118 -1.59 -3.57 -9.76
CA VAL A 118 -1.93 -3.87 -8.36
C VAL A 118 -3.21 -4.67 -8.33
N ALA A 119 -3.19 -5.84 -7.70
CA ALA A 119 -4.35 -6.65 -7.42
C ALA A 119 -4.62 -6.65 -5.91
N ILE A 120 -5.83 -6.28 -5.51
CA ILE A 120 -6.32 -6.43 -4.16
C ILE A 120 -7.54 -7.35 -4.27
N ALA A 121 -7.46 -8.55 -3.70
CA ALA A 121 -8.51 -9.55 -3.82
C ALA A 121 -8.92 -10.15 -2.48
N ASP A 122 -10.21 -10.41 -2.30
CA ASP A 122 -10.72 -11.13 -1.13
C ASP A 122 -10.31 -10.47 0.20
N CYS A 123 -10.29 -9.13 0.21
CA CYS A 123 -9.91 -8.32 1.36
C CYS A 123 -11.11 -7.66 2.01
N GLU A 124 -11.08 -7.56 3.34
CA GLU A 124 -12.10 -6.90 4.15
C GLU A 124 -11.45 -5.77 4.96
N LEU A 125 -11.87 -4.52 4.72
CA LEU A 125 -11.32 -3.32 5.33
C LEU A 125 -12.39 -2.55 6.11
N GLU A 126 -12.39 -2.69 7.42
CA GLU A 126 -13.30 -2.01 8.33
C GLU A 126 -12.71 -0.68 8.80
N CYS A 127 -13.49 0.39 8.68
CA CYS A 127 -13.10 1.77 8.95
C CYS A 127 -13.99 2.38 10.04
N THR A 128 -13.40 3.21 10.92
CA THR A 128 -14.18 3.92 11.96
C THR A 128 -15.18 4.92 11.39
N LYS A 129 -14.90 5.45 10.20
CA LYS A 129 -15.79 6.36 9.49
C LYS A 129 -16.74 5.55 8.60
N LYS A 130 -18.05 5.84 8.72
CA LYS A 130 -19.09 5.21 7.88
C LYS A 130 -18.87 5.43 6.38
N LYS A 131 -18.36 6.61 6.00
CA LYS A 131 -17.94 6.94 4.62
C LYS A 131 -16.43 7.07 4.58
N ALA A 132 -15.74 5.96 4.36
CA ALA A 132 -14.32 5.95 4.11
C ALA A 132 -14.08 5.99 2.60
N GLU A 133 -13.19 6.86 2.15
CA GLU A 133 -12.91 7.08 0.74
C GLU A 133 -11.59 6.39 0.36
N ASN A 134 -11.60 5.76 -0.82
CA ASN A 134 -10.37 5.31 -1.46
C ASN A 134 -9.78 6.47 -2.26
N THR A 135 -8.46 6.56 -2.31
CA THR A 135 -7.75 7.46 -3.23
C THR A 135 -6.94 6.61 -4.19
N ILE A 136 -7.17 6.77 -5.49
CA ILE A 136 -6.40 6.12 -6.55
C ILE A 136 -6.12 7.19 -7.60
N THR A 137 -4.88 7.66 -7.67
CA THR A 137 -4.44 8.73 -8.58
C THR A 137 -3.14 8.34 -9.25
N ASN A 138 -2.96 8.71 -10.52
CA ASN A 138 -1.79 8.36 -11.33
C ASN A 138 -1.47 6.86 -11.23
N ALA A 139 -2.49 6.03 -11.45
CA ALA A 139 -2.39 4.58 -11.29
C ALA A 139 -3.15 3.89 -12.42
N ALA A 140 -2.64 2.75 -12.88
CA ALA A 140 -3.26 1.99 -13.97
C ALA A 140 -3.26 0.50 -13.69
N ARG A 141 -4.24 -0.22 -14.26
CA ARG A 141 -4.41 -1.67 -14.07
C ARG A 141 -4.52 -2.06 -12.58
N ILE A 142 -5.28 -1.25 -11.83
CA ILE A 142 -5.65 -1.54 -10.45
C ILE A 142 -6.90 -2.42 -10.47
N LYS A 143 -6.80 -3.61 -9.88
CA LYS A 143 -7.90 -4.60 -9.83
C LYS A 143 -8.33 -4.77 -8.38
N LEU A 144 -9.58 -4.44 -8.10
CA LEU A 144 -10.24 -4.72 -6.83
C LEU A 144 -11.21 -5.88 -7.08
N LEU A 145 -10.99 -7.03 -6.44
CA LEU A 145 -11.76 -8.25 -6.67
C LEU A 145 -12.34 -8.73 -5.34
N ASN A 146 -13.66 -8.66 -5.17
CA ASN A 146 -14.30 -9.03 -3.89
C ASN A 146 -13.67 -8.30 -2.69
N VAL A 147 -13.37 -7.00 -2.85
CA VAL A 147 -12.86 -6.15 -1.77
C VAL A 147 -14.03 -5.50 -1.08
N LYS A 148 -14.11 -5.61 0.25
CA LYS A 148 -15.17 -5.00 1.06
C LYS A 148 -14.60 -3.87 1.90
N VAL A 149 -15.29 -2.73 1.90
CA VAL A 149 -15.05 -1.63 2.83
C VAL A 149 -16.31 -1.39 3.64
N ASN A 150 -16.24 -1.51 4.97
CA ASN A 150 -17.39 -1.41 5.87
C ASN A 150 -18.56 -2.32 5.44
N GLY A 151 -18.25 -3.59 5.13
CA GLY A 151 -19.21 -4.56 4.59
C GLY A 151 -19.74 -4.31 3.17
N LYS A 152 -19.44 -3.17 2.52
CA LYS A 152 -19.85 -2.89 1.14
C LYS A 152 -18.75 -3.34 0.16
N VAL A 153 -19.12 -4.16 -0.83
CA VAL A 153 -18.21 -4.54 -1.92
C VAL A 153 -17.87 -3.31 -2.76
N LEU A 154 -16.59 -3.10 -3.02
CA LEU A 154 -16.09 -2.13 -3.99
C LEU A 154 -16.31 -2.70 -5.40
N GLU A 155 -16.97 -1.93 -6.25
CA GLU A 155 -17.17 -2.22 -7.68
C GLU A 155 -16.06 -1.62 -8.53
#